data_AF-A0A0U5GB01-F1
#
_entry.id   AF-A0A0U5GB01-F1
#
_cell.length_a   1.000
_cell.length_b   1.000
_cell.length_c   1.000
_cell.angle_alpha   90.00
_cell.angle_beta   90.00
_cell.angle_gamma   90.00
#
_symmetry.space_group_name_H-M   'P 1'
#
loop_
_entity.id
_entity.type
_entity.pdbx_description
1 polymer ?
#
loop_
_entity_poly.entity_id
_entity_poly.type
_entity_poly.pdbx_seq_one_letter_code
_entity_poly.pdbx_strand_id
1 'polypeptide(L)'
;MAFLSSVSTSSANHSSLTGAQSKDAVDIHQSATPSGRQRFIPRLPNEILYEIFLCLRQDLDSLLQSARSTTDLDAARVSTRTFHDFLFISHQFYFVARPFLYHTIFLTHGKRVRQLYRSIEKSPSLSSHVRHLFFVEQKDWSGLKPKSEAMPQLWQSVKCQRPEVAANWKRTSKAQRDVALQLVSILAGLKSLKTFKYRANIDSTQWPVRARGTTFDWIFMTLISTLASRKYGHGLLHSLEEVDITGLSPPNKATFLRVFFKLPNLRSLSLRPASHLQTLPQYLPDRLSQTIRELRITSPISLNNFPSLLRAVDKLEVLHLDICPSSFEFTSAYTAFKDALETQHTHLRELHISSRTPCGVHFLGTNNRPWSFWECTNLRILSIPDELYNHYGVNITRATHFLIPPHVETLIISHWWFKTLEPVDVDFLVQDTAVCLQLQKVVLQDLVGGQHGRMYKFGNARKAFAKRNVALVYEDCAAEGRARAKEKCPWWG
;
A
#
# COMPACT_ATOMS: atom_id res chain seq x y z
N MET A 1 29.51 2.48 37.65
CA MET A 1 29.37 1.29 38.49
C MET A 1 28.79 0.17 37.65
N ALA A 2 29.65 -0.79 37.32
CA ALA A 2 29.34 -1.95 36.51
C ALA A 2 28.82 -3.09 37.39
N PHE A 3 27.87 -3.88 36.89
CA PHE A 3 27.76 -5.29 37.24
C PHE A 3 27.23 -6.06 36.02
N LEU A 4 28.15 -6.82 35.42
CA LEU A 4 27.89 -8.01 34.63
C LEU A 4 27.98 -9.20 35.61
N SER A 5 27.12 -10.19 35.47
CA SER A 5 27.50 -11.58 35.74
C SER A 5 26.80 -12.52 34.75
N SER A 6 27.63 -13.38 34.19
CA SER A 6 27.42 -14.36 33.14
C SER A 6 27.39 -15.79 33.73
N VAL A 7 27.32 -16.79 32.82
CA VAL A 7 27.82 -18.18 32.95
C VAL A 7 26.81 -19.20 33.52
N SER A 8 26.56 -20.41 32.99
CA SER A 8 26.77 -21.06 31.67
C SER A 8 26.17 -22.49 31.67
N THR A 9 25.79 -22.99 30.48
CA THR A 9 25.96 -24.37 29.89
C THR A 9 25.71 -25.66 30.72
N SER A 10 25.02 -26.68 30.15
CA SER A 10 25.57 -27.69 29.20
C SER A 10 24.63 -28.90 28.92
N SER A 11 24.84 -29.49 27.73
CA SER A 11 24.63 -30.88 27.21
C SER A 11 23.31 -31.64 27.47
N ALA A 12 22.53 -32.05 26.46
CA ALA A 12 22.75 -33.05 25.39
C ALA A 12 22.79 -34.51 25.88
N ASN A 13 21.79 -35.32 25.48
CA ASN A 13 22.01 -36.71 25.06
C ASN A 13 20.84 -37.30 24.25
N HIS A 14 21.25 -38.15 23.31
CA HIS A 14 20.49 -38.92 22.32
C HIS A 14 19.56 -39.98 22.90
N SER A 15 18.49 -40.31 22.17
CA SER A 15 18.20 -41.72 21.81
C SER A 15 17.23 -41.81 20.64
N SER A 16 17.66 -42.57 19.65
CA SER A 16 16.92 -43.06 18.49
C SER A 16 16.16 -44.34 18.86
N LEU A 17 14.93 -44.52 18.35
CA LEU A 17 14.43 -45.85 18.00
C LEU A 17 13.32 -45.78 16.95
N THR A 18 13.44 -46.73 16.05
CA THR A 18 12.80 -47.00 14.76
C THR A 18 11.38 -47.55 14.87
N GLY A 19 10.54 -47.40 13.83
CA GLY A 19 9.39 -48.27 13.65
C GLY A 19 8.37 -47.88 12.58
N ALA A 20 8.45 -48.56 11.43
CA ALA A 20 7.35 -49.05 10.59
C ALA A 20 6.41 -48.08 9.81
N GLN A 21 6.65 -48.09 8.49
CA GLN A 21 5.70 -48.18 7.36
C GLN A 21 4.19 -48.05 7.63
N SER A 22 3.55 -47.13 6.88
CA SER A 22 2.31 -47.46 6.16
C SER A 22 2.25 -46.64 4.87
N LYS A 23 2.06 -47.36 3.76
CA LYS A 23 1.58 -46.84 2.49
C LYS A 23 0.17 -46.31 2.71
N ASP A 24 -0.15 -45.15 2.14
CA ASP A 24 -1.34 -44.98 1.31
C ASP A 24 -1.21 -43.73 0.46
N ALA A 25 -1.41 -43.94 -0.83
CA ALA A 25 -1.38 -42.94 -1.87
C ALA A 25 -2.73 -42.24 -1.93
N VAL A 26 -2.75 -40.92 -1.81
CA VAL A 26 -3.83 -40.08 -2.31
C VAL A 26 -3.22 -38.81 -2.91
N ASP A 27 -3.36 -38.68 -4.23
CA ASP A 27 -3.06 -37.50 -5.02
C ASP A 27 -3.79 -36.27 -4.47
N ILE A 28 -3.02 -35.24 -4.09
CA ILE A 28 -3.54 -33.87 -3.95
C ILE A 28 -2.55 -32.92 -4.62
N HIS A 29 -2.89 -32.52 -5.85
CA HIS A 29 -2.34 -31.32 -6.47
C HIS A 29 -2.77 -30.08 -5.70
N GLN A 30 -1.87 -29.50 -4.91
CA GLN A 30 -1.92 -28.09 -4.53
C GLN A 30 -0.52 -27.48 -4.62
N SER A 31 -0.30 -26.75 -5.71
CA SER A 31 0.83 -25.86 -5.91
C SER A 31 0.72 -24.66 -4.96
N ALA A 32 1.49 -24.70 -3.87
CA ALA A 32 1.64 -23.57 -2.96
C ALA A 32 2.74 -22.63 -3.48
N THR A 33 2.36 -21.44 -3.96
CA THR A 33 3.27 -20.28 -4.06
C THR A 33 3.30 -19.54 -2.72
N PRO A 34 4.48 -19.23 -2.14
CA PRO A 34 4.58 -18.48 -0.91
C PRO A 34 4.68 -16.98 -1.23
N SER A 35 3.56 -16.28 -1.31
CA SER A 35 3.56 -14.82 -1.45
C SER A 35 2.55 -14.18 -0.50
N GLY A 36 3.08 -13.47 0.50
CA GLY A 36 2.33 -12.61 1.39
C GLY A 36 1.62 -13.36 2.49
N ARG A 37 2.24 -13.44 3.68
CA ARG A 37 1.52 -13.68 4.93
C ARG A 37 0.51 -12.54 5.13
N GLN A 38 -0.65 -12.64 4.49
CA GLN A 38 -1.85 -11.98 4.96
C GLN A 38 -2.05 -12.51 6.37
N ARG A 39 -1.81 -11.65 7.37
CA ARG A 39 -2.21 -11.95 8.74
C ARG A 39 -3.68 -12.29 8.66
N PHE A 40 -4.02 -13.56 8.94
CA PHE A 40 -5.39 -14.00 9.13
C PHE A 40 -6.02 -13.06 10.14
N ILE A 41 -6.77 -12.07 9.66
CA ILE A 41 -7.72 -11.36 10.50
C ILE A 41 -8.76 -12.44 10.77
N PRO A 42 -8.97 -12.87 12.03
CA PRO A 42 -10.06 -13.77 12.33
C PRO A 42 -11.35 -12.98 12.10
N ARG A 43 -11.80 -12.92 10.85
CA ARG A 43 -13.20 -12.68 10.56
C ARG A 43 -13.86 -13.96 11.01
N LEU A 44 -14.84 -13.87 11.91
CA LEU A 44 -15.85 -14.90 11.97
C LEU A 44 -16.28 -15.12 10.52
N PRO A 45 -16.10 -16.34 9.96
CA PRO A 45 -16.51 -16.65 8.61
C PRO A 45 -17.93 -16.13 8.42
N ASN A 46 -18.22 -15.50 7.28
CA ASN A 46 -19.54 -14.95 7.03
C ASN A 46 -20.62 -16.02 7.18
N GLU A 47 -20.23 -17.28 6.97
CA GLU A 47 -20.98 -18.50 7.18
C GLU A 47 -21.39 -18.67 8.65
N ILE A 48 -20.49 -18.45 9.61
CA ILE A 48 -20.84 -18.51 11.05
C ILE A 48 -21.77 -17.37 11.44
N LEU A 49 -21.50 -16.16 10.95
CA LEU A 49 -22.41 -15.02 11.19
C LEU A 49 -23.78 -15.30 10.56
N TYR A 50 -23.83 -15.84 9.35
CA TYR A 50 -25.04 -16.22 8.65
C TYR A 50 -25.82 -17.29 9.41
N GLU A 51 -25.19 -18.37 9.83
CA GLU A 51 -25.82 -19.43 10.64
C GLU A 51 -26.39 -18.88 11.94
N ILE A 52 -25.66 -18.00 12.64
CA ILE A 52 -26.17 -17.35 13.85
C ILE A 52 -27.40 -16.50 13.55
N PHE A 53 -27.37 -15.69 12.48
CA PHE A 53 -28.53 -14.88 12.08
C PHE A 53 -29.70 -15.73 11.55
N LEU A 54 -29.42 -16.88 10.92
CA LEU A 54 -30.42 -17.81 10.41
C LEU A 54 -31.16 -18.48 11.57
N CYS A 55 -30.42 -19.01 12.56
CA CYS A 55 -30.99 -19.58 13.78
C CYS A 55 -31.83 -18.54 14.54
N LEU A 56 -31.28 -17.34 14.76
CA LEU A 56 -31.98 -16.24 15.42
C LEU A 56 -33.28 -15.85 14.69
N ARG A 57 -33.27 -15.84 13.35
CA ARG A 57 -34.46 -15.56 12.55
C ARG A 57 -35.49 -16.69 12.65
N GLN A 58 -35.07 -17.94 12.56
CA GLN A 58 -35.98 -19.09 12.66
C GLN A 58 -36.71 -19.13 14.00
N ASP A 59 -35.99 -18.85 15.09
CA ASP A 59 -36.58 -18.74 16.43
C ASP A 59 -37.63 -17.62 16.48
N LEU A 60 -37.33 -16.45 15.90
CA LEU A 60 -38.27 -15.32 15.83
C LEU A 60 -39.51 -15.63 14.98
N ASP A 61 -39.33 -16.26 13.82
CA ASP A 61 -40.42 -16.61 12.92
C ASP A 61 -41.36 -17.65 13.57
N SER A 62 -40.82 -18.61 14.34
CA SER A 62 -41.62 -19.58 15.11
C SER A 62 -42.49 -18.91 16.17
N LEU A 63 -41.93 -17.90 16.87
CA LEU A 63 -42.62 -17.14 17.92
C LEU A 63 -43.72 -16.24 17.37
N LEU A 64 -43.47 -15.60 16.22
CA LEU A 64 -44.47 -14.76 15.56
C LEU A 64 -45.64 -15.60 15.03
N GLN A 65 -45.38 -16.84 14.59
CA GLN A 65 -46.42 -17.77 14.17
C GLN A 65 -47.27 -18.24 15.36
N SER A 66 -46.66 -18.61 16.48
CA SER A 66 -47.39 -19.03 17.69
C SER A 66 -48.22 -17.90 18.30
N ALA A 67 -47.71 -16.67 18.28
CA ALA A 67 -48.40 -15.50 18.84
C ALA A 67 -49.64 -15.08 18.02
N ARG A 68 -49.66 -15.33 16.70
CA ARG A 68 -50.79 -14.99 15.82
C ARG A 68 -51.98 -15.93 15.98
N SER A 69 -51.79 -17.12 16.53
CA SER A 69 -52.83 -18.14 16.68
C SER A 69 -53.58 -18.10 18.02
N THR A 70 -53.19 -17.25 18.97
CA THR A 70 -53.68 -17.32 20.36
C THR A 70 -54.33 -16.01 20.82
N THR A 71 -55.60 -16.07 21.23
CA THR A 71 -56.29 -15.05 22.04
C THR A 71 -55.96 -15.14 23.54
N ASP A 72 -55.04 -16.04 23.91
CA ASP A 72 -54.73 -16.40 25.28
C ASP A 72 -53.68 -15.47 25.92
N LEU A 73 -53.99 -14.97 27.11
CA LEU A 73 -53.17 -14.04 27.90
C LEU A 73 -51.82 -14.67 28.30
N ASP A 74 -51.80 -15.99 28.55
CA ASP A 74 -50.57 -16.68 28.92
C ASP A 74 -49.64 -16.89 27.72
N ALA A 75 -50.19 -17.09 26.51
CA ALA A 75 -49.40 -17.11 25.29
C ALA A 75 -48.72 -15.76 25.03
N ALA A 76 -49.42 -14.64 25.25
CA ALA A 76 -48.85 -13.30 25.13
C ALA A 76 -47.70 -13.06 26.13
N ARG A 77 -47.80 -13.58 27.37
CA ARG A 77 -46.72 -13.53 28.36
C ARG A 77 -45.49 -14.32 27.93
N VAL A 78 -45.69 -15.54 27.40
CA VAL A 78 -44.60 -16.37 26.88
C VAL A 78 -43.90 -15.67 25.72
N SER A 79 -44.65 -15.17 24.74
CA SER A 79 -44.07 -14.42 23.61
C SER A 79 -43.29 -13.19 24.05
N THR A 80 -43.77 -12.46 25.07
CA THR A 80 -43.06 -11.30 25.63
C THR A 80 -41.75 -11.71 26.28
N ARG A 81 -41.74 -12.80 27.06
CA ARG A 81 -40.53 -13.33 27.69
C ARG A 81 -39.51 -13.77 26.64
N THR A 82 -39.94 -14.53 25.63
CA THR A 82 -39.01 -15.00 24.60
C THR A 82 -38.48 -13.85 23.73
N PHE A 83 -39.29 -12.82 23.47
CA PHE A 83 -38.81 -11.61 22.80
C PHE A 83 -37.74 -10.89 23.64
N HIS A 84 -37.92 -10.83 24.96
CA HIS A 84 -36.92 -10.29 25.87
C HIS A 84 -35.63 -11.14 25.87
N ASP A 85 -35.75 -12.46 25.91
CA ASP A 85 -34.60 -13.38 25.84
C ASP A 85 -33.85 -13.24 24.50
N PHE A 86 -34.59 -13.10 23.40
CA PHE A 86 -34.04 -12.83 22.08
C PHE A 86 -33.28 -11.50 22.02
N LEU A 87 -33.87 -10.42 22.55
CA LEU A 87 -33.21 -9.12 22.65
C LEU A 87 -31.94 -9.22 23.49
N PHE A 88 -31.98 -9.96 24.60
CA PHE A 88 -30.82 -10.18 25.45
C PHE A 88 -29.71 -10.94 24.72
N ILE A 89 -30.01 -12.08 24.09
CA ILE A 89 -29.04 -12.89 23.34
C ILE A 89 -28.46 -12.08 22.17
N SER A 90 -29.31 -11.39 21.41
CA SER A 90 -28.87 -10.53 20.30
C SER A 90 -27.94 -9.41 20.78
N HIS A 91 -28.22 -8.84 21.95
CA HIS A 91 -27.39 -7.82 22.57
C HIS A 91 -26.04 -8.36 23.05
N GLN A 92 -26.03 -9.55 23.70
CA GLN A 92 -24.79 -10.23 24.09
C GLN A 92 -23.95 -10.60 22.87
N PHE A 93 -24.57 -11.16 21.84
CA PHE A 93 -23.91 -11.48 20.59
C PHE A 93 -23.34 -10.24 19.92
N TYR A 94 -24.09 -9.13 19.89
CA TYR A 94 -23.57 -7.86 19.38
C TYR A 94 -22.31 -7.42 20.13
N PHE A 95 -22.26 -7.53 21.46
CA PHE A 95 -21.04 -7.20 22.21
C PHE A 95 -19.84 -8.09 21.85
N VAL A 96 -20.07 -9.39 21.64
CA VAL A 96 -19.03 -10.34 21.24
C VAL A 96 -18.58 -10.11 19.79
N ALA A 97 -19.51 -9.85 18.88
CA ALA A 97 -19.24 -9.67 17.45
C ALA A 97 -18.68 -8.28 17.11
N ARG A 98 -19.02 -7.26 17.89
CA ARG A 98 -18.67 -5.85 17.63
C ARG A 98 -17.16 -5.62 17.39
N PRO A 99 -16.21 -6.16 18.17
CA PRO A 99 -14.78 -6.02 17.88
C PRO A 99 -14.41 -6.47 16.47
N PHE A 100 -15.04 -7.55 15.98
CA PHE A 100 -14.80 -8.13 14.66
C PHE A 100 -15.49 -7.33 13.56
N LEU A 101 -16.77 -6.96 13.77
CA LEU A 101 -17.56 -6.19 12.81
C LEU A 101 -16.95 -4.82 12.51
N TYR A 102 -16.39 -4.17 13.53
CA TYR A 102 -15.79 -2.83 13.40
C TYR A 102 -14.28 -2.86 13.16
N HIS A 103 -13.66 -4.04 13.16
CA HIS A 103 -12.21 -4.17 12.97
C HIS A 103 -11.72 -3.51 11.68
N THR A 104 -12.47 -3.72 10.59
CA THR A 104 -12.19 -3.19 9.27
C THR A 104 -13.41 -2.45 8.72
N ILE A 105 -13.24 -1.18 8.36
CA ILE A 105 -14.34 -0.37 7.84
C ILE A 105 -14.04 0.13 6.43
N PHE A 106 -15.00 -0.07 5.53
CA PHE A 106 -14.97 0.43 4.16
C PHE A 106 -15.97 1.58 3.98
N LEU A 107 -15.44 2.79 3.88
CA LEU A 107 -16.16 4.03 3.61
C LEU A 107 -16.16 4.31 2.11
N THR A 108 -17.03 3.59 1.39
CA THR A 108 -17.22 3.76 -0.06
C THR A 108 -18.31 4.78 -0.40
N HIS A 109 -19.11 5.20 0.58
CA HIS A 109 -20.24 6.11 0.42
C HIS A 109 -20.32 7.12 1.55
N GLY A 110 -20.76 8.35 1.27
CA GLY A 110 -20.90 9.35 2.33
C GLY A 110 -22.00 9.11 3.36
N LYS A 111 -22.98 8.26 3.05
CA LYS A 111 -23.90 7.74 4.07
C LYS A 111 -23.14 6.92 5.13
N ARG A 112 -22.15 6.10 4.74
CA ARG A 112 -21.34 5.28 5.66
C ARG A 112 -20.40 6.13 6.51
N VAL A 113 -19.80 7.18 5.95
CA VAL A 113 -19.00 8.15 6.71
C VAL A 113 -19.84 8.75 7.84
N ARG A 114 -21.05 9.23 7.53
CA ARG A 114 -21.97 9.80 8.53
C ARG A 114 -22.43 8.78 9.56
N GLN A 115 -22.75 7.56 9.13
CA GLN A 115 -23.13 6.47 10.04
C GLN A 115 -21.99 6.17 11.00
N LEU A 116 -20.76 6.00 10.51
CA LEU A 116 -19.60 5.75 11.37
C LEU A 116 -19.36 6.90 12.34
N TYR A 117 -19.38 8.15 11.86
CA TYR A 117 -19.24 9.33 12.72
C TYR A 117 -20.27 9.30 13.86
N ARG A 118 -21.55 9.12 13.53
CA ARG A 118 -22.63 9.06 14.55
C ARG A 118 -22.48 7.86 15.48
N SER A 119 -22.05 6.72 14.97
CA SER A 119 -21.82 5.54 15.78
C SER A 119 -20.69 5.78 16.80
N ILE A 120 -19.57 6.37 16.37
CA ILE A 120 -18.45 6.73 17.25
C ILE A 120 -18.87 7.80 18.26
N GLU A 121 -19.63 8.81 17.83
CA GLU A 121 -20.14 9.88 18.70
C GLU A 121 -21.08 9.32 19.78
N LYS A 122 -22.01 8.43 19.41
CA LYS A 122 -22.94 7.78 20.34
C LYS A 122 -22.27 6.72 21.23
N SER A 123 -21.26 6.03 20.73
CA SER A 123 -20.55 4.98 21.45
C SER A 123 -19.04 5.11 21.22
N PRO A 124 -18.36 5.97 21.99
CA PRO A 124 -16.92 6.21 21.83
C PRO A 124 -16.07 4.95 21.96
N SER A 125 -16.52 3.94 22.70
CA SER A 125 -15.85 2.63 22.79
C SER A 125 -15.78 1.88 21.46
N LEU A 126 -16.56 2.26 20.42
CA LEU A 126 -16.40 1.70 19.08
C LEU A 126 -15.03 2.01 18.50
N SER A 127 -14.44 3.16 18.86
CA SER A 127 -13.23 3.64 18.22
C SER A 127 -11.97 2.84 18.56
N SER A 128 -11.99 2.10 19.69
CA SER A 128 -10.90 1.19 20.06
C SER A 128 -10.92 -0.12 19.26
N HIS A 129 -12.05 -0.47 18.65
CA HIS A 129 -12.18 -1.67 17.84
C HIS A 129 -11.74 -1.47 16.39
N VAL A 130 -11.82 -0.24 15.87
CA VAL A 130 -11.44 0.04 14.47
C VAL A 130 -9.92 0.03 14.32
N ARG A 131 -9.41 -0.97 13.58
CA ARG A 131 -7.98 -1.12 13.29
C ARG A 131 -7.62 -0.74 11.86
N HIS A 132 -8.53 -0.97 10.91
CA HIS A 132 -8.30 -0.69 9.50
C HIS A 132 -9.44 0.16 8.93
N LEU A 133 -9.09 1.27 8.30
CA LEU A 133 -10.04 2.16 7.65
C LEU A 133 -9.67 2.35 6.18
N PHE A 134 -10.61 2.00 5.30
CA PHE A 134 -10.49 2.16 3.86
C PHE A 134 -11.49 3.20 3.41
N PHE A 135 -11.01 4.34 2.91
CA PHE A 135 -11.84 5.42 2.40
C PHE A 135 -11.70 5.51 0.88
N VAL A 136 -12.83 5.46 0.18
CA VAL A 136 -12.91 5.66 -1.27
C VAL A 136 -13.74 6.90 -1.52
N GLU A 137 -13.13 7.88 -2.18
CA GLU A 137 -13.81 9.12 -2.51
C GLU A 137 -14.92 8.88 -3.54
N GLN A 138 -16.03 9.61 -3.43
CA GLN A 138 -17.14 9.58 -4.39
C GLN A 138 -17.15 10.84 -5.26
N LYS A 139 -17.69 10.73 -6.48
CA LYS A 139 -17.89 11.90 -7.37
C LYS A 139 -18.91 12.89 -6.78
N ASP A 140 -20.03 12.36 -6.28
CA ASP A 140 -21.18 13.16 -5.88
C ASP A 140 -21.45 13.10 -4.38
N TRP A 141 -20.81 14.02 -3.64
CA TRP A 141 -21.14 14.26 -2.23
C TRP A 141 -22.35 15.19 -2.04
N SER A 142 -22.85 15.81 -3.13
CA SER A 142 -23.88 16.85 -3.15
C SER A 142 -25.24 16.42 -2.59
N GLY A 143 -25.60 15.12 -2.69
CA GLY A 143 -26.86 14.58 -2.16
C GLY A 143 -26.92 14.47 -0.63
N LEU A 144 -25.84 14.78 0.08
CA LEU A 144 -25.74 14.59 1.53
C LEU A 144 -26.06 15.90 2.25
N LYS A 145 -27.33 16.10 2.64
CA LYS A 145 -27.67 17.19 3.58
C LYS A 145 -27.02 16.91 4.95
N PRO A 146 -26.12 17.76 5.46
CA PRO A 146 -25.59 17.61 6.81
C PRO A 146 -26.70 17.88 7.82
N LYS A 147 -27.01 16.91 8.67
CA LYS A 147 -27.95 17.05 9.80
C LYS A 147 -27.21 17.00 11.16
N SER A 148 -25.92 17.32 11.20
CA SER A 148 -25.14 17.29 12.46
C SER A 148 -24.95 18.71 12.97
N GLU A 149 -25.37 18.95 14.21
CA GLU A 149 -25.22 20.21 14.93
C GLU A 149 -23.76 20.51 15.31
N ALA A 150 -22.91 19.48 15.40
CA ALA A 150 -21.48 19.61 15.70
C ALA A 150 -20.65 20.17 14.54
N MET A 151 -21.10 19.99 13.29
CA MET A 151 -20.34 20.44 12.10
C MET A 151 -20.21 21.97 12.01
N PRO A 152 -21.27 22.78 12.24
CA PRO A 152 -21.14 24.22 12.37
C PRO A 152 -20.09 24.65 13.39
N GLN A 153 -20.02 24.00 14.56
CA GLN A 153 -19.06 24.33 15.61
C GLN A 153 -17.63 24.02 15.18
N LEU A 154 -17.35 22.81 14.68
CA LEU A 154 -16.04 22.44 14.15
C LEU A 154 -15.59 23.38 13.03
N TRP A 155 -16.52 23.73 12.13
CA TRP A 155 -16.24 24.68 11.07
C TRP A 155 -15.93 26.08 11.61
N GLN A 156 -16.65 26.52 12.63
CA GLN A 156 -16.36 27.79 13.30
C GLN A 156 -15.00 27.76 13.99
N SER A 157 -14.61 26.65 14.62
CA SER A 157 -13.27 26.49 15.18
C SER A 157 -12.19 26.60 14.11
N VAL A 158 -12.38 25.99 12.93
CA VAL A 158 -11.45 26.14 11.80
C VAL A 158 -11.36 27.59 11.35
N LYS A 159 -12.49 28.29 11.20
CA LYS A 159 -12.52 29.73 10.85
C LYS A 159 -11.77 30.60 11.84
N CYS A 160 -11.97 30.39 13.14
CA CYS A 160 -11.32 31.19 14.18
C CYS A 160 -9.81 30.90 14.26
N GLN A 161 -9.40 29.64 14.07
CA GLN A 161 -7.99 29.25 14.21
C GLN A 161 -7.15 29.46 12.95
N ARG A 162 -7.76 29.36 11.76
CA ARG A 162 -7.09 29.48 10.45
C ARG A 162 -8.03 30.16 9.44
N PRO A 163 -8.26 31.48 9.58
CA PRO A 163 -9.18 32.21 8.71
C PRO A 163 -8.78 32.14 7.23
N GLU A 164 -7.49 32.08 6.92
CA GLU A 164 -6.94 31.94 5.56
C GLU A 164 -7.30 30.59 4.93
N VAL A 165 -7.18 29.50 5.68
CA VAL A 165 -7.63 28.17 5.25
C VAL A 165 -9.14 28.20 5.05
N ALA A 166 -9.88 28.72 6.03
CA ALA A 166 -11.33 28.76 5.95
C ALA A 166 -11.85 29.60 4.78
N ALA A 167 -11.20 30.71 4.43
CA ALA A 167 -11.56 31.54 3.29
C ALA A 167 -11.46 30.77 1.96
N ASN A 168 -10.39 30.01 1.77
CA ASN A 168 -10.21 29.15 0.60
C ASN A 168 -11.27 28.03 0.54
N TRP A 169 -11.70 27.51 1.70
CA TRP A 169 -12.74 26.48 1.78
C TRP A 169 -14.15 27.04 1.55
N LYS A 170 -14.39 28.35 1.71
CA LYS A 170 -15.72 28.93 1.42
C LYS A 170 -16.12 28.77 -0.06
N ARG A 171 -15.15 28.66 -0.97
CA ARG A 171 -15.36 28.46 -2.42
C ARG A 171 -15.79 27.03 -2.77
N THR A 172 -15.86 26.15 -1.78
CA THR A 172 -16.10 24.71 -1.95
C THR A 172 -17.54 24.34 -1.64
N SER A 173 -18.01 23.20 -2.15
CA SER A 173 -19.35 22.74 -1.79
C SER A 173 -19.42 22.44 -0.29
N LYS A 174 -20.47 22.94 0.38
CA LYS A 174 -20.70 22.70 1.81
C LYS A 174 -20.66 21.21 2.16
N ALA A 175 -21.18 20.36 1.28
CA ALA A 175 -21.21 18.92 1.48
C ALA A 175 -19.79 18.29 1.54
N GLN A 176 -18.90 18.62 0.59
CA GLN A 176 -17.52 18.10 0.59
C GLN A 176 -16.75 18.52 1.84
N ARG A 177 -16.88 19.80 2.22
CA ARG A 177 -16.27 20.34 3.43
C ARG A 177 -16.72 19.59 4.68
N ASP A 178 -18.03 19.42 4.84
CA ASP A 178 -18.59 18.78 6.04
C ASP A 178 -18.22 17.30 6.11
N VAL A 179 -18.11 16.60 4.97
CA VAL A 179 -17.61 15.21 4.92
C VAL A 179 -16.13 15.13 5.27
N ALA A 180 -15.30 16.06 4.79
CA ALA A 180 -13.88 16.08 5.13
C ALA A 180 -13.66 16.35 6.63
N LEU A 181 -14.44 17.26 7.21
CA LEU A 181 -14.47 17.50 8.66
C LEU A 181 -14.90 16.25 9.43
N GLN A 182 -15.95 15.55 9.00
CA GLN A 182 -16.38 14.29 9.62
C GLN A 182 -15.30 13.22 9.54
N LEU A 183 -14.65 13.05 8.39
CA LEU A 183 -13.57 12.06 8.25
C LEU A 183 -12.42 12.37 9.21
N VAL A 184 -12.05 13.64 9.33
CA VAL A 184 -11.01 14.08 10.26
C VAL A 184 -11.42 13.85 11.72
N SER A 185 -12.68 14.12 12.08
CA SER A 185 -13.21 13.79 13.40
C SER A 185 -13.25 12.29 13.68
N ILE A 186 -13.59 11.48 12.68
CA ILE A 186 -13.51 10.02 12.78
C ILE A 186 -12.06 9.63 13.06
N LEU A 187 -11.11 10.03 12.21
CA LEU A 187 -9.68 9.72 12.39
C LEU A 187 -9.17 10.15 13.76
N ALA A 188 -9.59 11.32 14.24
CA ALA A 188 -9.27 11.82 15.58
C ALA A 188 -9.81 10.93 16.71
N GLY A 189 -10.99 10.34 16.53
CA GLY A 189 -11.61 9.44 17.49
C GLY A 189 -11.02 8.03 17.47
N LEU A 190 -10.48 7.57 16.34
CA LEU A 190 -9.98 6.20 16.13
C LEU A 190 -8.57 5.98 16.72
N LYS A 191 -8.48 5.98 18.06
CA LYS A 191 -7.21 5.83 18.80
C LYS A 191 -6.42 4.55 18.47
N SER A 192 -7.11 3.50 18.03
CA SER A 192 -6.53 2.18 17.75
C SER A 192 -6.25 1.92 16.27
N LEU A 193 -6.42 2.92 15.40
CA LEU A 193 -6.26 2.80 13.96
C LEU A 193 -4.80 2.47 13.61
N LYS A 194 -4.58 1.31 12.98
CA LYS A 194 -3.27 0.83 12.51
C LYS A 194 -3.07 1.06 11.02
N THR A 195 -4.11 0.86 10.21
CA THR A 195 -4.02 1.03 8.75
C THR A 195 -5.03 2.06 8.28
N PHE A 196 -4.57 3.02 7.49
CA PHE A 196 -5.42 3.97 6.78
C PHE A 196 -5.15 3.91 5.28
N LYS A 197 -6.17 3.53 4.51
CA LYS A 197 -6.10 3.54 3.04
C LYS A 197 -7.06 4.57 2.48
N TYR A 198 -6.54 5.48 1.66
CA TYR A 198 -7.28 6.49 0.93
C TYR A 198 -7.19 6.22 -0.57
N ARG A 199 -8.34 6.21 -1.24
CA ARG A 199 -8.45 6.12 -2.70
C ARG A 199 -9.27 7.29 -3.22
N ALA A 200 -8.63 8.25 -3.89
CA ALA A 200 -9.36 9.29 -4.61
C ALA A 200 -10.20 8.68 -5.73
N ASN A 201 -11.28 9.36 -6.11
CA ASN A 201 -12.12 8.97 -7.23
C ASN A 201 -11.44 9.38 -8.54
N ILE A 202 -10.40 8.65 -8.92
CA ILE A 202 -9.75 8.86 -10.21
C ILE A 202 -10.58 8.10 -11.24
N ASP A 203 -11.44 8.80 -11.97
CA ASP A 203 -11.93 8.27 -13.25
C ASP A 203 -10.71 8.00 -14.13
N SER A 204 -10.40 6.72 -14.32
CA SER A 204 -9.25 6.26 -15.10
C SER A 204 -9.24 6.75 -16.54
N THR A 205 -10.37 7.25 -17.05
CA THR A 205 -10.56 7.69 -18.43
C THR A 205 -10.22 9.17 -18.67
N GLN A 206 -9.95 9.97 -17.62
CA GLN A 206 -9.72 11.43 -17.76
C GLN A 206 -8.37 11.93 -17.18
N TRP A 207 -7.37 11.06 -17.13
CA TRP A 207 -5.97 11.46 -16.95
C TRP A 207 -5.48 12.08 -18.28
N PRO A 208 -5.22 13.40 -18.39
CA PRO A 208 -4.55 14.29 -17.44
C PRO A 208 -5.33 15.57 -17.04
N VAL A 209 -6.58 15.74 -17.48
CA VAL A 209 -7.30 17.03 -17.37
C VAL A 209 -7.74 17.34 -15.93
N ARG A 210 -7.88 16.33 -15.07
CA ARG A 210 -8.21 16.49 -13.64
C ARG A 210 -7.01 16.44 -12.70
N ALA A 211 -5.83 16.91 -13.14
CA ALA A 211 -4.68 17.09 -12.25
C ALA A 211 -4.90 18.14 -11.14
N ARG A 212 -5.98 18.94 -11.22
CA ARG A 212 -6.47 19.74 -10.10
C ARG A 212 -7.19 18.79 -9.15
N GLY A 213 -6.49 18.37 -8.09
CA GLY A 213 -7.03 17.51 -7.03
C GLY A 213 -8.42 17.95 -6.60
N THR A 214 -9.23 17.01 -6.13
CA THR A 214 -10.61 17.36 -5.77
C THR A 214 -10.59 18.36 -4.64
N THR A 215 -11.65 19.13 -4.55
CA THR A 215 -11.84 20.05 -3.44
C THR A 215 -11.81 19.32 -2.09
N PHE A 216 -12.26 18.06 -2.06
CA PHE A 216 -12.17 17.20 -0.90
C PHE A 216 -10.71 16.88 -0.53
N ASP A 217 -9.89 16.48 -1.51
CA ASP A 217 -8.45 16.22 -1.32
C ASP A 217 -7.80 17.43 -0.65
N TRP A 218 -8.06 18.62 -1.18
CA TRP A 218 -7.44 19.84 -0.70
C TRP A 218 -7.83 20.16 0.76
N ILE A 219 -9.10 19.99 1.11
CA ILE A 219 -9.61 20.20 2.49
C ILE A 219 -9.03 19.15 3.45
N PHE A 220 -9.14 17.87 3.10
CA PHE A 220 -8.66 16.77 3.92
C PHE A 220 -7.17 16.91 4.22
N MET A 221 -6.38 17.24 3.19
CA MET A 221 -4.92 17.35 3.30
C MET A 221 -4.50 18.57 4.11
N THR A 222 -5.22 19.68 3.94
CA THR A 222 -4.99 20.87 4.76
C THR A 222 -5.30 20.58 6.22
N LEU A 223 -6.36 19.82 6.52
CA LEU A 223 -6.71 19.40 7.88
C LEU A 223 -5.65 18.49 8.49
N ILE A 224 -5.26 17.42 7.81
CA ILE A 224 -4.23 16.49 8.29
C ILE A 224 -2.92 17.23 8.54
N SER A 225 -2.49 18.08 7.59
CA SER A 225 -1.27 18.91 7.71
C SER A 225 -1.35 19.86 8.92
N THR A 226 -2.51 20.47 9.13
CA THR A 226 -2.75 21.39 10.25
C THR A 226 -2.69 20.65 11.58
N LEU A 227 -3.42 19.55 11.71
CA LEU A 227 -3.53 18.79 12.95
C LEU A 227 -2.20 18.19 13.35
N ALA A 228 -1.46 17.63 12.40
CA ALA A 228 -0.16 17.03 12.62
C ALA A 228 0.95 18.03 12.97
N SER A 229 0.85 19.28 12.51
CA SER A 229 1.85 20.33 12.78
C SER A 229 1.89 20.82 14.23
N ARG A 230 0.89 20.52 15.05
CA ARG A 230 0.77 20.98 16.43
C ARG A 230 1.03 19.84 17.43
N LYS A 231 1.21 20.19 18.72
CA LYS A 231 1.27 19.23 19.85
C LYS A 231 0.14 18.17 19.82
N TYR A 232 -1.02 18.52 19.28
CA TYR A 232 -2.19 17.63 19.16
C TYR A 232 -2.04 16.53 18.11
N GLY A 233 -1.16 16.71 17.12
CA GLY A 233 -0.96 15.80 15.99
C GLY A 233 -0.45 14.43 16.40
N HIS A 234 0.47 14.40 17.36
CA HIS A 234 1.05 13.16 17.87
C HIS A 234 -0.02 12.23 18.45
N GLY A 235 -1.08 12.76 19.06
CA GLY A 235 -2.15 11.93 19.64
C GLY A 235 -3.11 11.34 18.60
N LEU A 236 -3.34 12.02 17.48
CA LEU A 236 -4.42 11.65 16.54
C LEU A 236 -4.09 10.40 15.71
N LEU A 237 -2.82 10.23 15.34
CA LEU A 237 -2.35 9.16 14.46
C LEU A 237 -1.21 8.35 15.08
N HIS A 238 -1.08 8.35 16.41
CA HIS A 238 0.02 7.66 17.11
C HIS A 238 0.07 6.16 16.79
N SER A 239 -1.09 5.50 16.69
CA SER A 239 -1.18 4.05 16.47
C SER A 239 -0.99 3.62 15.01
N LEU A 240 -0.83 4.57 14.09
CA LEU A 240 -0.83 4.30 12.67
C LEU A 240 0.49 3.63 12.25
N GLU A 241 0.38 2.41 11.71
CA GLU A 241 1.48 1.57 11.25
C GLU A 241 1.59 1.56 9.71
N GLU A 242 0.47 1.70 9.00
CA GLU A 242 0.40 1.65 7.53
C GLU A 242 -0.49 2.77 6.98
N VAL A 243 0.04 3.50 6.00
CA VAL A 243 -0.70 4.51 5.25
C VAL A 243 -0.57 4.23 3.76
N ASP A 244 -1.69 4.17 3.08
CA ASP A 244 -1.73 3.97 1.63
C ASP A 244 -2.68 4.96 0.97
N ILE A 245 -2.12 5.93 0.25
CA ILE A 245 -2.84 7.06 -0.30
C ILE A 245 -2.68 7.05 -1.82
N THR A 246 -3.77 6.91 -2.56
CA THR A 246 -3.77 7.09 -4.01
C THR A 246 -4.64 8.26 -4.44
N GLY A 247 -4.20 8.98 -5.46
CA GLY A 247 -4.93 10.04 -6.13
C GLY A 247 -4.92 11.39 -5.42
N LEU A 248 -4.16 11.55 -4.34
CA LEU A 248 -4.08 12.85 -3.66
C LEU A 248 -3.14 13.80 -4.40
N SER A 249 -3.54 15.08 -4.47
CA SER A 249 -2.68 16.17 -4.94
C SER A 249 -2.59 17.25 -3.84
N PRO A 250 -1.75 17.06 -2.80
CA PRO A 250 -1.63 18.04 -1.73
C PRO A 250 -1.18 19.40 -2.27
N PRO A 251 -1.76 20.51 -1.77
CA PRO A 251 -1.28 21.85 -2.11
C PRO A 251 0.14 22.10 -1.60
N ASN A 252 0.43 21.64 -0.38
CA ASN A 252 1.75 21.70 0.23
C ASN A 252 2.27 20.27 0.45
N LYS A 253 2.89 19.72 -0.61
CA LYS A 253 3.47 18.36 -0.61
C LYS A 253 4.49 18.17 0.51
N ALA A 254 5.22 19.24 0.86
CA ALA A 254 6.26 19.21 1.87
C ALA A 254 5.73 18.97 3.27
N THR A 255 4.84 19.85 3.71
CA THR A 255 4.20 19.74 5.01
C THR A 255 3.44 18.43 5.10
N PHE A 256 2.75 18.04 4.03
CA PHE A 256 2.04 16.78 3.96
C PHE A 256 2.96 15.58 4.23
N LEU A 257 4.09 15.43 3.52
CA LEU A 257 5.02 14.33 3.77
C LEU A 257 5.61 14.37 5.18
N ARG A 258 5.99 15.57 5.65
CA ARG A 258 6.54 15.75 7.00
C ARG A 258 5.60 15.25 8.10
N VAL A 259 4.28 15.29 7.89
CA VAL A 259 3.31 14.69 8.83
C VAL A 259 3.57 13.20 9.01
N PHE A 260 3.60 12.45 7.91
CA PHE A 260 3.69 10.99 7.96
C PHE A 260 5.05 10.53 8.46
N PHE A 261 6.12 11.20 8.05
CA PHE A 261 7.47 10.86 8.51
C PHE A 261 7.65 11.04 10.03
N LYS A 262 6.90 11.96 10.64
CA LYS A 262 6.91 12.20 12.10
C LYS A 262 6.02 11.25 12.90
N LEU A 263 5.27 10.35 12.26
CA LEU A 263 4.39 9.43 12.97
C LEU A 263 5.23 8.36 13.68
N PRO A 264 5.05 8.18 15.01
CA PRO A 264 5.98 7.40 15.82
C PRO A 264 5.93 5.90 15.54
N ASN A 265 4.84 5.38 14.98
CA ASN A 265 4.68 3.94 14.70
C ASN A 265 4.56 3.61 13.21
N LEU A 266 4.65 4.61 12.32
CA LEU A 266 4.43 4.40 10.89
C LEU A 266 5.56 3.58 10.29
N ARG A 267 5.26 2.38 9.82
CA ARG A 267 6.21 1.44 9.20
C ARG A 267 6.13 1.46 7.69
N SER A 268 4.91 1.56 7.13
CA SER A 268 4.69 1.51 5.69
C SER A 268 3.95 2.75 5.19
N LEU A 269 4.54 3.42 4.21
CA LEU A 269 4.00 4.61 3.56
C LEU A 269 3.95 4.40 2.05
N SER A 270 2.73 4.23 1.53
CA SER A 270 2.43 4.13 0.10
C SER A 270 1.73 5.39 -0.37
N LEU A 271 2.29 6.03 -1.38
CA LEU A 271 1.82 7.25 -2.01
C LEU A 271 1.73 7.03 -3.53
N ARG A 272 0.54 7.23 -4.09
CA ARG A 272 0.31 7.32 -5.54
C ARG A 272 -0.46 8.60 -5.88
N PRO A 273 0.17 9.78 -5.76
CA PRO A 273 -0.43 11.07 -6.08
C PRO A 273 -1.13 11.12 -7.45
N ALA A 274 -2.21 11.92 -7.55
CA ALA A 274 -2.91 12.17 -8.82
C ALA A 274 -2.14 13.11 -9.76
N SER A 275 -1.36 14.03 -9.19
CA SER A 275 -0.51 14.94 -9.95
C SER A 275 0.95 14.59 -9.74
N HIS A 276 1.79 14.91 -10.72
CA HIS A 276 3.22 14.68 -10.59
C HIS A 276 3.76 15.39 -9.35
N LEU A 277 4.51 14.68 -8.51
CA LEU A 277 5.25 15.27 -7.40
C LEU A 277 6.55 15.93 -7.90
N GLN A 278 6.51 16.61 -9.06
CA GLN A 278 7.69 17.25 -9.67
C GLN A 278 8.42 18.14 -8.66
N THR A 279 7.67 18.82 -7.79
CA THR A 279 8.18 19.67 -6.72
C THR A 279 7.82 19.09 -5.35
N LEU A 280 8.53 18.04 -4.92
CA LEU A 280 8.64 17.80 -3.48
C LEU A 280 9.53 18.88 -2.87
N PRO A 281 9.43 19.15 -1.56
CA PRO A 281 10.41 20.00 -0.91
C PRO A 281 11.80 19.40 -1.13
N GLN A 282 12.73 20.23 -1.60
CA GLN A 282 14.14 19.89 -1.59
C GLN A 282 14.66 19.63 -0.16
N TYR A 283 13.93 20.08 0.87
CA TYR A 283 14.38 20.05 2.26
C TYR A 283 13.41 19.25 3.15
N LEU A 284 13.66 17.95 3.29
CA LEU A 284 13.25 17.18 4.46
C LEU A 284 14.45 17.09 5.40
N PRO A 285 14.27 17.28 6.72
CA PRO A 285 15.34 17.03 7.67
C PRO A 285 15.82 15.58 7.57
N ASP A 286 17.14 15.39 7.70
CA ASP A 286 17.73 14.06 7.76
C ASP A 286 17.20 13.29 8.98
N ARG A 287 17.00 11.98 8.81
CA ARG A 287 16.49 11.04 9.81
C ARG A 287 15.19 11.51 10.49
N LEU A 288 14.34 12.18 9.74
CA LEU A 288 13.02 12.62 10.21
C LEU A 288 12.15 11.46 10.71
N SER A 289 12.29 10.28 10.10
CA SER A 289 11.59 9.06 10.48
C SER A 289 12.56 7.95 10.88
N GLN A 290 12.35 7.40 12.08
CA GLN A 290 13.09 6.25 12.60
C GLN A 290 12.34 4.93 12.42
N THR A 291 11.06 4.99 12.03
CA THR A 291 10.13 3.86 12.06
C THR A 291 9.69 3.38 10.69
N ILE A 292 9.70 4.26 9.67
CA ILE A 292 9.39 3.87 8.30
C ILE A 292 10.43 2.82 7.85
N ARG A 293 9.92 1.71 7.32
CA ARG A 293 10.66 0.60 6.72
C ARG A 293 10.29 0.39 5.26
N GLU A 294 9.06 0.74 4.89
CA GLU A 294 8.57 0.62 3.52
C GLU A 294 8.12 1.97 2.99
N LEU A 295 8.73 2.42 1.90
CA LEU A 295 8.38 3.65 1.22
C LEU A 295 8.05 3.32 -0.23
N ARG A 296 6.78 3.51 -0.61
CA ARG A 296 6.31 3.27 -1.97
C ARG A 296 5.78 4.56 -2.55
N ILE A 297 6.45 5.14 -3.54
CA ILE A 297 5.98 6.32 -4.26
C ILE A 297 5.85 5.96 -5.74
N THR A 298 4.61 5.64 -6.16
CA THR A 298 4.29 5.10 -7.49
C THR A 298 3.71 6.15 -8.44
N SER A 299 4.00 7.42 -8.15
CA SER A 299 3.74 8.55 -9.05
C SER A 299 5.06 9.09 -9.58
N PRO A 300 5.16 9.52 -10.84
CA PRO A 300 6.41 10.07 -11.37
C PRO A 300 6.89 11.27 -10.54
N ILE A 301 8.09 11.16 -9.96
CA ILE A 301 8.78 12.23 -9.22
C ILE A 301 10.08 12.59 -9.95
N SER A 302 10.45 13.87 -9.93
CA SER A 302 11.80 14.29 -10.32
C SER A 302 12.85 13.63 -9.42
N LEU A 303 13.94 13.18 -10.02
CA LEU A 303 15.05 12.51 -9.34
C LEU A 303 15.67 13.38 -8.23
N ASN A 304 15.68 14.70 -8.43
CA ASN A 304 16.18 15.72 -7.48
C ASN A 304 15.53 15.66 -6.10
N ASN A 305 14.35 15.05 -5.98
CA ASN A 305 13.58 15.02 -4.74
C ASN A 305 13.87 13.79 -3.87
N PHE A 306 14.42 12.72 -4.44
CA PHE A 306 14.65 11.48 -3.71
C PHE A 306 15.79 11.53 -2.69
N PRO A 307 16.90 12.27 -2.90
CA PRO A 307 17.98 12.30 -1.91
C PRO A 307 17.48 12.67 -0.52
N SER A 308 16.68 13.74 -0.42
CA SER A 308 16.11 14.21 0.84
C SER A 308 15.06 13.25 1.41
N LEU A 309 14.34 12.51 0.57
CA LEU A 309 13.40 11.48 1.04
C LEU A 309 14.12 10.28 1.66
N LEU A 310 15.18 9.81 1.01
CA LEU A 310 15.95 8.67 1.48
C LEU A 310 16.71 9.01 2.76
N ARG A 311 17.36 10.16 2.81
CA ARG A 311 18.05 10.63 4.03
C ARG A 311 17.10 10.89 5.19
N ALA A 312 15.84 11.20 4.92
CA ALA A 312 14.81 11.37 5.96
C ALA A 312 14.38 10.06 6.63
N VAL A 313 14.77 8.88 6.11
CA VAL A 313 14.46 7.57 6.71
C VAL A 313 15.75 6.90 7.21
N ASP A 314 15.75 6.43 8.45
CA ASP A 314 16.95 5.83 9.06
C ASP A 314 17.28 4.42 8.54
N LYS A 315 16.27 3.55 8.39
CA LYS A 315 16.45 2.14 7.98
C LYS A 315 15.39 1.72 6.99
N LEU A 316 15.62 1.95 5.72
CA LEU A 316 14.66 1.59 4.67
C LEU A 316 14.88 0.16 4.17
N GLU A 317 13.83 -0.65 4.22
CA GLU A 317 13.84 -2.07 3.82
C GLU A 317 13.21 -2.27 2.44
N VAL A 318 12.17 -1.50 2.12
CA VAL A 318 11.46 -1.57 0.83
C VAL A 318 11.35 -0.18 0.23
N LEU A 319 11.83 -0.01 -0.99
CA LEU A 319 11.80 1.25 -1.74
C LEU A 319 11.17 1.03 -3.11
N HIS A 320 10.01 1.62 -3.36
CA HIS A 320 9.36 1.62 -4.67
C HIS A 320 9.27 3.04 -5.21
N LEU A 321 9.83 3.29 -6.38
CA LEU A 321 9.89 4.61 -7.01
C LEU A 321 9.42 4.55 -8.46
N ASP A 322 8.68 5.56 -8.85
CA ASP A 322 8.37 5.89 -10.25
C ASP A 322 9.09 7.20 -10.58
N ILE A 323 10.12 7.11 -11.42
CA ILE A 323 11.01 8.21 -11.77
C ILE A 323 10.48 8.91 -13.01
N CYS A 324 10.32 10.22 -12.91
CA CYS A 324 10.07 11.10 -14.05
C CYS A 324 11.40 11.67 -14.55
N PRO A 325 11.90 11.26 -15.72
CA PRO A 325 13.05 11.90 -16.34
C PRO A 325 12.70 13.32 -16.77
N SER A 326 13.16 14.31 -16.02
CA SER A 326 13.18 15.70 -16.47
C SER A 326 14.50 15.97 -17.21
N SER A 327 14.42 16.54 -18.41
CA SER A 327 15.46 16.52 -19.45
C SER A 327 16.69 17.42 -19.23
N PHE A 328 16.85 18.12 -18.10
CA PHE A 328 17.84 19.21 -18.00
C PHE A 328 18.88 19.14 -16.87
N GLU A 329 18.71 18.30 -15.83
CA GLU A 329 19.61 18.30 -14.66
C GLU A 329 19.97 16.88 -14.17
N PHE A 330 20.08 15.93 -15.10
CA PHE A 330 20.07 14.52 -14.71
C PHE A 330 21.33 14.10 -13.93
N THR A 331 22.51 14.63 -14.27
CA THR A 331 23.78 14.19 -13.70
C THR A 331 23.91 14.40 -12.19
N SER A 332 23.69 15.63 -11.71
CA SER A 332 23.84 15.96 -10.28
C SER A 332 22.71 15.35 -9.45
N ALA A 333 21.50 15.32 -9.99
CA ALA A 333 20.35 14.64 -9.41
C ALA A 333 20.64 13.15 -9.19
N TYR A 334 21.29 12.54 -10.18
CA TYR A 334 21.62 11.14 -10.22
C TYR A 334 22.71 10.78 -9.22
N THR A 335 23.82 11.52 -9.17
CA THR A 335 24.87 11.29 -8.17
C THR A 335 24.31 11.46 -6.76
N ALA A 336 23.54 12.52 -6.51
CA ALA A 336 22.92 12.74 -5.21
C ALA A 336 21.92 11.63 -4.83
N PHE A 337 21.19 11.08 -5.81
CA PHE A 337 20.28 9.96 -5.59
C PHE A 337 21.05 8.68 -5.25
N LYS A 338 22.10 8.38 -6.00
CA LYS A 338 23.00 7.24 -5.75
C LYS A 338 23.60 7.33 -4.36
N ASP A 339 24.23 8.45 -4.00
CA ASP A 339 24.83 8.66 -2.69
C ASP A 339 23.80 8.49 -1.56
N ALA A 340 22.57 8.97 -1.78
CA ALA A 340 21.49 8.81 -0.82
C ALA A 340 20.99 7.36 -0.71
N LEU A 341 20.95 6.61 -1.81
CA LEU A 341 20.60 5.19 -1.82
C LEU A 341 21.70 4.35 -1.15
N GLU A 342 22.97 4.71 -1.34
CA GLU A 342 24.10 4.11 -0.64
C GLU A 342 23.96 4.26 0.88
N THR A 343 23.31 5.31 1.41
CA THR A 343 23.04 5.36 2.86
C THR A 343 22.11 4.24 3.38
N GLN A 344 21.38 3.56 2.49
CA GLN A 344 20.41 2.52 2.79
C GLN A 344 20.89 1.10 2.42
N HIS A 345 22.09 0.95 1.86
CA HIS A 345 22.55 -0.32 1.24
C HIS A 345 22.51 -1.53 2.19
N THR A 346 22.80 -1.31 3.48
CA THR A 346 22.79 -2.38 4.49
C THR A 346 21.39 -2.80 4.94
N HIS A 347 20.33 -2.05 4.63
CA HIS A 347 18.98 -2.34 5.11
C HIS A 347 18.04 -2.75 3.98
N LEU A 348 18.31 -2.30 2.76
CA LEU A 348 17.40 -2.46 1.63
C LEU A 348 17.29 -3.91 1.20
N ARG A 349 16.06 -4.42 1.17
CA ARG A 349 15.68 -5.80 0.81
C ARG A 349 14.97 -5.86 -0.53
N GLU A 350 14.20 -4.84 -0.84
CA GLU A 350 13.42 -4.73 -2.07
C GLU A 350 13.58 -3.31 -2.64
N LEU A 351 14.11 -3.23 -3.86
CA LEU A 351 14.23 -2.01 -4.64
C LEU A 351 13.43 -2.15 -5.91
N HIS A 352 12.47 -1.26 -6.12
CA HIS A 352 11.72 -1.18 -7.35
C HIS A 352 11.80 0.23 -7.91
N ILE A 353 12.44 0.37 -9.06
CA ILE A 353 12.51 1.59 -9.84
C ILE A 353 11.71 1.34 -11.12
N SER A 354 10.83 2.27 -11.46
CA SER A 354 10.05 2.27 -12.69
C SER A 354 10.12 3.64 -13.35
N SER A 355 9.87 3.72 -14.66
CA SER A 355 9.80 5.01 -15.35
C SER A 355 8.77 4.98 -16.46
N ARG A 356 7.62 5.65 -16.27
CA ARG A 356 6.53 5.62 -17.26
C ARG A 356 6.89 6.19 -18.62
N THR A 357 7.82 7.14 -18.64
CA THR A 357 8.32 7.69 -19.88
C THR A 357 9.65 7.02 -20.18
N PRO A 358 9.82 6.45 -21.38
CA PRO A 358 11.13 5.96 -21.78
C PRO A 358 12.16 7.06 -21.54
N CYS A 359 13.17 6.76 -20.73
CA CYS A 359 14.22 7.71 -20.46
C CYS A 359 15.10 7.74 -21.70
N GLY A 360 14.71 8.55 -22.70
CA GLY A 360 15.45 8.60 -23.95
C GLY A 360 16.90 8.97 -23.67
N VAL A 361 17.81 7.98 -23.73
CA VAL A 361 19.24 7.97 -24.05
C VAL A 361 20.16 9.04 -23.39
N HIS A 362 19.65 9.99 -22.63
CA HIS A 362 20.40 11.11 -22.03
C HIS A 362 21.15 10.74 -20.75
N PHE A 363 21.09 9.47 -20.31
CA PHE A 363 22.02 8.97 -19.30
C PHE A 363 23.48 9.01 -19.81
N LEU A 364 23.72 9.01 -21.13
CA LEU A 364 25.03 8.86 -21.81
C LEU A 364 26.07 9.97 -21.57
N GLY A 365 25.77 10.99 -20.77
CA GLY A 365 26.57 12.22 -20.75
C GLY A 365 27.74 12.27 -19.77
N THR A 366 28.00 11.25 -18.94
CA THR A 366 28.94 11.46 -17.81
C THR A 366 29.92 10.32 -17.63
N ASN A 367 31.20 10.65 -17.47
CA ASN A 367 32.31 9.79 -17.03
C ASN A 367 32.13 9.20 -15.62
N ASN A 368 30.90 9.16 -15.11
CA ASN A 368 30.59 8.71 -13.78
C ASN A 368 30.57 7.18 -13.74
N ARG A 369 31.08 6.65 -12.64
CA ARG A 369 31.13 5.20 -12.40
C ARG A 369 29.75 4.57 -12.61
N PRO A 370 29.68 3.35 -13.16
CA PRO A 370 28.46 2.57 -13.27
C PRO A 370 27.62 2.62 -11.98
N TRP A 371 26.29 2.64 -12.12
CA TRP A 371 25.42 2.22 -11.03
C TRP A 371 25.72 0.76 -10.73
N SER A 372 26.26 0.49 -9.55
CA SER A 372 26.32 -0.87 -9.05
C SER A 372 25.47 -0.92 -7.80
N PHE A 373 24.62 -1.94 -7.71
CA PHE A 373 23.90 -2.24 -6.48
C PHE A 373 24.69 -3.22 -5.61
N TRP A 374 25.91 -3.61 -6.00
CA TRP A 374 26.71 -4.66 -5.36
C TRP A 374 26.88 -4.48 -3.85
N GLU A 375 26.92 -3.23 -3.39
CA GLU A 375 27.02 -2.87 -1.97
C GLU A 375 25.71 -3.12 -1.18
N CYS A 376 24.57 -3.28 -1.86
CA CYS A 376 23.29 -3.62 -1.24
C CYS A 376 23.23 -5.11 -0.87
N THR A 377 23.99 -5.50 0.15
CA THR A 377 24.19 -6.89 0.57
C THR A 377 22.92 -7.63 0.99
N ASN A 378 21.90 -6.90 1.43
CA ASN A 378 20.61 -7.46 1.84
C ASN A 378 19.54 -7.45 0.75
N LEU A 379 19.86 -6.97 -0.46
CA LEU A 379 18.91 -6.83 -1.55
C LEU A 379 18.51 -8.19 -2.13
N ARG A 380 17.23 -8.54 -2.00
CA ARG A 380 16.64 -9.79 -2.50
C ARG A 380 15.84 -9.60 -3.77
N ILE A 381 15.15 -8.46 -3.88
CA ILE A 381 14.32 -8.13 -5.03
C ILE A 381 14.84 -6.84 -5.64
N LEU A 382 15.25 -6.91 -6.91
CA LEU A 382 15.68 -5.76 -7.69
C LEU A 382 14.78 -5.64 -8.91
N SER A 383 14.02 -4.56 -8.99
CA SER A 383 13.26 -4.18 -10.17
C SER A 383 13.79 -2.85 -10.69
N ILE A 384 14.23 -2.83 -11.93
CA ILE A 384 14.78 -1.64 -12.58
C ILE A 384 14.23 -1.52 -14.00
N PRO A 385 14.09 -0.31 -14.54
CA PRO A 385 13.86 -0.12 -15.96
C PRO A 385 15.09 -0.56 -16.76
N ASP A 386 14.87 -1.08 -17.96
CA ASP A 386 15.91 -1.58 -18.84
C ASP A 386 16.93 -0.49 -19.19
N GLU A 387 16.55 0.80 -19.25
CA GLU A 387 17.49 1.87 -19.54
C GLU A 387 18.55 2.05 -18.45
N LEU A 388 18.22 1.73 -17.19
CA LEU A 388 19.18 1.72 -16.08
C LEU A 388 20.07 0.48 -16.09
N TYR A 389 19.58 -0.62 -16.66
CA TYR A 389 20.35 -1.85 -16.84
C TYR A 389 21.30 -1.76 -18.05
N ASN A 390 20.82 -1.24 -19.17
CA ASN A 390 21.48 -1.23 -20.49
C ASN A 390 22.37 -0.02 -20.75
N HIS A 391 22.55 0.86 -19.77
CA HIS A 391 23.39 2.04 -19.89
C HIS A 391 24.86 1.76 -20.29
N TYR A 392 25.24 0.49 -20.41
CA TYR A 392 26.61 0.00 -20.63
C TYR A 392 26.93 -0.48 -22.06
N GLY A 393 25.98 -0.44 -23.00
CA GLY A 393 26.31 -0.57 -24.43
C GLY A 393 26.75 0.81 -24.94
N VAL A 394 27.98 1.07 -25.38
CA VAL A 394 28.68 0.40 -26.48
C VAL A 394 30.22 0.41 -26.29
N ASN A 395 30.78 1.17 -25.32
CA ASN A 395 32.21 1.49 -25.31
C ASN A 395 33.00 1.25 -24.00
N ILE A 396 32.37 0.82 -22.91
CA ILE A 396 33.13 0.46 -21.69
C ILE A 396 33.52 -1.00 -21.80
N THR A 397 34.81 -1.29 -21.75
CA THR A 397 35.40 -2.63 -21.75
C THR A 397 34.67 -3.52 -20.73
N ARG A 398 33.90 -4.46 -21.29
CA ARG A 398 32.82 -5.28 -20.70
C ARG A 398 33.26 -6.29 -19.62
N ALA A 399 34.28 -6.00 -18.81
CA ALA A 399 34.99 -7.03 -18.05
C ALA A 399 34.88 -6.98 -16.51
N THR A 400 34.39 -5.91 -15.87
CA THR A 400 34.64 -5.73 -14.43
C THR A 400 33.50 -5.25 -13.54
N HIS A 401 32.28 -5.02 -14.04
CA HIS A 401 31.24 -4.41 -13.21
C HIS A 401 29.98 -5.27 -13.15
N PHE A 402 29.91 -6.13 -12.12
CA PHE A 402 28.67 -6.78 -11.73
C PHE A 402 27.67 -5.71 -11.23
N LEU A 403 26.60 -5.51 -12.02
CA LEU A 403 25.54 -4.55 -11.70
C LEU A 403 24.57 -5.11 -10.66
N ILE A 404 24.33 -6.42 -10.75
CA ILE A 404 23.35 -7.14 -9.94
C ILE A 404 24.08 -7.74 -8.73
N PRO A 405 23.57 -7.51 -7.50
CA PRO A 405 24.15 -8.10 -6.30
C PRO A 405 24.07 -9.64 -6.34
N PRO A 406 25.04 -10.36 -5.78
CA PRO A 406 25.10 -11.81 -5.86
C PRO A 406 23.98 -12.51 -5.05
N HIS A 407 23.32 -11.77 -4.16
CA HIS A 407 22.28 -12.24 -3.24
C HIS A 407 20.85 -11.99 -3.73
N VAL A 408 20.67 -11.40 -4.93
CA VAL A 408 19.35 -11.17 -5.52
C VAL A 408 18.68 -12.49 -5.85
N GLU A 409 17.45 -12.64 -5.38
CA GLU A 409 16.58 -13.80 -5.61
C GLU A 409 15.61 -13.56 -6.76
N THR A 410 15.15 -12.32 -6.91
CA THR A 410 14.23 -11.91 -7.99
C THR A 410 14.75 -10.66 -8.68
N LEU A 411 15.02 -10.78 -9.99
CA LEU A 411 15.35 -9.67 -10.87
C LEU A 411 14.15 -9.37 -11.76
N ILE A 412 13.72 -8.12 -11.79
CA ILE A 412 12.65 -7.62 -12.67
C ILE A 412 13.25 -6.53 -13.54
N ILE A 413 13.18 -6.70 -14.85
CA ILE A 413 13.60 -5.67 -15.80
C ILE A 413 12.34 -5.16 -16.49
N SER A 414 11.95 -3.95 -16.12
CA SER A 414 10.78 -3.25 -16.63
C SER A 414 11.12 -2.44 -17.87
N HIS A 415 10.10 -2.07 -18.65
CA HIS A 415 10.27 -1.24 -19.84
C HIS A 415 11.18 -1.83 -20.90
N TRP A 416 11.32 -3.17 -21.01
CA TRP A 416 12.24 -3.83 -21.93
C TRP A 416 12.10 -3.34 -23.40
N TRP A 417 12.89 -2.33 -23.77
CA TRP A 417 12.77 -1.43 -24.91
C TRP A 417 13.89 -1.67 -25.92
N PHE A 418 14.31 -2.91 -26.10
CA PHE A 418 15.19 -3.24 -27.22
C PHE A 418 14.43 -3.08 -28.54
N LYS A 419 14.55 -1.88 -29.14
CA LYS A 419 14.17 -1.60 -30.53
C LYS A 419 14.99 -2.48 -31.49
N THR A 420 16.20 -2.85 -31.09
CA THR A 420 17.13 -3.73 -31.78
C THR A 420 17.51 -4.87 -30.83
N LEU A 421 16.64 -5.89 -30.71
CA LEU A 421 17.00 -7.15 -30.04
C LEU A 421 18.07 -7.87 -30.86
N GLU A 422 19.32 -7.46 -30.71
CA GLU A 422 20.45 -8.31 -31.03
C GLU A 422 20.55 -9.39 -29.93
N PRO A 423 20.73 -10.68 -30.28
CA PRO A 423 20.85 -11.79 -29.31
C PRO A 423 21.86 -11.53 -28.19
N VAL A 424 22.87 -10.70 -28.50
CA VAL A 424 23.98 -10.29 -27.67
C VAL A 424 23.52 -9.73 -26.31
N ASP A 425 22.40 -9.02 -26.24
CA ASP A 425 21.95 -8.36 -25.01
C ASP A 425 21.35 -9.32 -23.97
N VAL A 426 20.69 -10.39 -24.43
CA VAL A 426 20.12 -11.40 -23.53
C VAL A 426 21.22 -12.32 -23.01
N ASP A 427 22.22 -12.62 -23.84
CA ASP A 427 23.39 -13.38 -23.42
C ASP A 427 24.18 -12.63 -22.34
N PHE A 428 24.25 -11.29 -22.41
CA PHE A 428 24.79 -10.48 -21.32
C PHE A 428 23.98 -10.60 -20.04
N LEU A 429 22.65 -10.55 -20.11
CA LEU A 429 21.82 -10.78 -18.92
C LEU A 429 22.07 -12.16 -18.30
N VAL A 430 22.23 -13.19 -19.11
CA VAL A 430 22.58 -14.54 -18.64
C VAL A 430 23.96 -14.56 -17.96
N GLN A 431 24.94 -13.86 -18.53
CA GLN A 431 26.30 -13.75 -17.98
C GLN A 431 26.33 -12.94 -16.67
N ASP A 432 25.72 -11.75 -16.64
CA ASP A 432 25.66 -10.88 -15.47
C ASP A 432 24.94 -11.56 -14.29
N THR A 433 23.87 -12.28 -14.59
CA THR A 433 23.14 -13.01 -13.55
C THR A 433 23.84 -14.28 -13.12
N ALA A 434 24.89 -14.75 -13.81
CA ALA A 434 25.59 -16.00 -13.48
C ALA A 434 26.21 -15.96 -12.08
N VAL A 435 26.61 -14.78 -11.60
CA VAL A 435 27.15 -14.60 -10.24
C VAL A 435 26.08 -14.58 -9.16
N CYS A 436 24.80 -14.42 -9.53
CA CYS A 436 23.68 -14.46 -8.60
C CYS A 436 23.29 -15.91 -8.31
N LEU A 437 24.00 -16.55 -7.39
CA LEU A 437 23.78 -17.95 -7.01
C LEU A 437 22.41 -18.21 -6.37
N GLN A 438 21.79 -17.16 -5.82
CA GLN A 438 20.49 -17.23 -5.15
C GLN A 438 19.33 -16.81 -6.07
N LEU A 439 19.61 -16.47 -7.33
CA LEU A 439 18.60 -16.05 -8.26
C LEU A 439 17.62 -17.20 -8.53
N GLN A 440 16.34 -16.95 -8.30
CA GLN A 440 15.25 -17.90 -8.51
C GLN A 440 14.36 -17.47 -9.67
N LYS A 441 14.21 -16.16 -9.88
CA LYS A 441 13.27 -15.61 -10.86
C LYS A 441 13.86 -14.41 -11.59
N VAL A 442 13.72 -14.41 -12.92
CA VAL A 442 13.96 -13.26 -13.79
C VAL A 442 12.64 -12.92 -14.48
N VAL A 443 12.18 -11.69 -14.33
CA VAL A 443 10.96 -11.19 -14.96
C VAL A 443 11.33 -10.11 -15.98
N LEU A 444 10.94 -10.31 -17.23
CA LEU A 444 11.03 -9.32 -18.28
C LEU A 444 9.63 -8.73 -18.50
N GLN A 445 9.42 -7.47 -18.10
CA GLN A 445 8.13 -6.80 -18.23
C GLN A 445 8.13 -5.88 -19.45
N ASP A 446 7.21 -6.14 -20.37
CA ASP A 446 7.00 -5.30 -21.54
C ASP A 446 5.90 -4.27 -21.27
N LEU A 447 6.21 -2.99 -21.52
CA LEU A 447 5.26 -1.89 -21.34
C LEU A 447 4.42 -1.62 -22.58
N VAL A 448 4.96 -1.95 -23.75
CA VAL A 448 4.34 -1.64 -25.04
C VAL A 448 3.89 -2.98 -25.59
N GLY A 449 2.71 -3.07 -26.19
CA GLY A 449 2.25 -4.31 -26.85
C GLY A 449 3.09 -4.64 -28.09
N GLY A 450 4.40 -4.81 -27.92
CA GLY A 450 5.36 -5.18 -28.92
C GLY A 450 4.92 -6.50 -29.53
N GLN A 451 4.85 -6.51 -30.86
CA GLN A 451 4.31 -7.62 -31.62
C GLN A 451 4.87 -8.97 -31.14
N HIS A 452 3.98 -9.95 -30.97
CA HIS A 452 4.21 -11.31 -30.47
C HIS A 452 5.31 -12.12 -31.21
N GLY A 453 5.90 -11.58 -32.27
CA GLY A 453 7.00 -12.20 -33.03
C GLY A 453 8.35 -12.31 -32.30
N ARG A 454 8.44 -11.95 -31.00
CA ARG A 454 9.72 -11.88 -30.26
C ARG A 454 9.99 -13.05 -29.31
N MET A 455 9.04 -13.98 -29.10
CA MET A 455 9.24 -15.15 -28.22
C MET A 455 10.33 -16.12 -28.71
N TYR A 456 10.55 -16.23 -30.02
CA TYR A 456 11.53 -17.16 -30.59
C TYR A 456 13.00 -16.83 -30.23
N LYS A 457 13.29 -15.60 -29.80
CA LYS A 457 14.66 -15.15 -29.50
C LYS A 457 15.14 -15.48 -28.08
N PHE A 458 14.26 -15.91 -27.17
CA PHE A 458 14.64 -16.24 -25.79
C PHE A 458 14.96 -17.74 -25.58
N GLY A 459 14.94 -18.56 -26.64
CA GLY A 459 15.14 -20.01 -26.52
C GLY A 459 16.45 -20.39 -25.82
N ASN A 460 17.55 -19.73 -26.18
CA ASN A 460 18.87 -19.99 -25.57
C ASN A 460 18.94 -19.51 -24.11
N ALA A 461 18.45 -18.30 -23.84
CA ALA A 461 18.42 -17.75 -22.49
C ALA A 461 17.53 -18.56 -21.55
N ARG A 462 16.35 -18.98 -22.01
CA ARG A 462 15.44 -19.84 -21.25
C ARG A 462 16.10 -21.18 -20.93
N LYS A 463 16.82 -21.79 -21.89
CA LYS A 463 17.61 -23.01 -21.64
C LYS A 463 18.74 -22.74 -20.62
N ALA A 464 19.44 -21.62 -20.71
CA ALA A 464 20.51 -21.26 -19.79
C ALA A 464 20.00 -21.04 -18.36
N PHE A 465 18.90 -20.31 -18.18
CA PHE A 465 18.24 -20.12 -16.89
C PHE A 465 17.64 -21.43 -16.34
N ALA A 466 17.01 -22.24 -17.19
CA ALA A 466 16.48 -23.54 -16.78
C ALA A 466 17.57 -24.50 -16.27
N LYS A 467 18.76 -24.51 -16.89
CA LYS A 467 19.93 -25.27 -16.38
C LYS A 467 20.35 -24.87 -14.97
N ARG A 468 20.03 -23.64 -14.55
CA ARG A 468 20.31 -23.08 -13.22
C ARG A 468 19.09 -23.11 -12.30
N ASN A 469 17.99 -23.76 -12.69
CA ASN A 469 16.69 -23.73 -11.98
C ASN A 469 16.13 -22.31 -11.76
N VAL A 470 16.43 -21.38 -12.67
CA VAL A 470 15.92 -20.00 -12.63
C VAL A 470 14.70 -19.88 -13.55
N ALA A 471 13.59 -19.40 -13.00
CA ALA A 471 12.38 -19.14 -13.76
C ALA A 471 12.52 -17.83 -14.56
N LEU A 472 12.60 -17.93 -15.88
CA LEU A 472 12.48 -16.78 -16.78
C LEU A 472 10.99 -16.58 -17.13
N VAL A 473 10.42 -15.48 -16.66
CA VAL A 473 9.01 -15.09 -16.89
C VAL A 473 8.98 -13.85 -17.77
N TYR A 474 8.12 -13.86 -18.79
CA TYR A 474 7.82 -12.69 -19.59
C TYR A 474 6.41 -12.23 -19.27
N GLU A 475 6.25 -10.98 -18.85
CA GLU A 475 4.97 -10.38 -18.47
C GLU A 475 4.60 -9.28 -19.47
N ASP A 476 3.50 -9.47 -20.20
CA ASP A 476 2.89 -8.41 -21.02
C ASP A 476 1.97 -7.56 -20.13
N CYS A 477 2.51 -6.48 -19.58
CA CYS A 477 1.78 -5.56 -18.71
C CYS A 477 0.60 -4.89 -19.46
N ALA A 478 0.70 -4.75 -20.79
CA ALA A 478 -0.39 -4.20 -21.59
C ALA A 478 -1.55 -5.20 -21.72
N ALA A 479 -1.28 -6.51 -21.81
CA ALA A 479 -2.33 -7.54 -21.79
C ALA A 479 -3.08 -7.57 -20.45
N GLU A 480 -2.37 -7.48 -19.33
CA GLU A 480 -3.00 -7.45 -18.00
C GLU A 480 -3.83 -6.17 -17.79
N GLY A 481 -3.32 -5.03 -18.26
CA GLY A 481 -4.07 -3.77 -18.30
C GLY A 481 -5.36 -3.87 -19.12
N ARG A 482 -5.30 -4.48 -20.31
CA ARG A 482 -6.48 -4.73 -21.16
C ARG A 482 -7.47 -5.70 -20.51
N ALA A 483 -6.99 -6.80 -19.91
CA ALA A 483 -7.84 -7.78 -19.22
C ALA A 483 -8.59 -7.15 -18.03
N ARG A 484 -7.88 -6.38 -17.18
CA ARG A 484 -8.49 -5.66 -16.06
C ARG A 484 -9.46 -4.56 -16.50
N ALA A 485 -9.23 -3.94 -17.65
CA ALA A 485 -10.17 -2.99 -18.22
C ALA A 485 -11.46 -3.69 -18.69
N LYS A 486 -11.35 -4.87 -19.33
CA LYS A 486 -12.50 -5.68 -19.74
C LYS A 486 -13.32 -6.20 -18.57
N GLU A 487 -12.69 -6.68 -17.49
CA GLU A 487 -13.41 -7.13 -16.28
C GLU A 487 -14.19 -5.99 -15.59
N LYS A 488 -13.69 -4.76 -15.67
CA LYS A 488 -14.34 -3.59 -15.06
C LYS A 488 -15.40 -2.93 -15.96
N CYS A 489 -15.35 -3.17 -17.26
CA CYS A 489 -16.25 -2.60 -18.27
C CYS A 489 -16.66 -3.68 -19.29
N PRO A 490 -17.63 -4.55 -18.99
CA PRO A 490 -18.02 -5.67 -19.86
C PRO A 490 -18.61 -5.26 -21.22
N TRP A 491 -18.83 -3.96 -21.45
CA TRP A 491 -19.40 -3.39 -22.68
C TRP A 491 -18.34 -3.00 -23.75
N TRP A 492 -17.05 -3.20 -23.48
CA TRP A 492 -15.96 -3.01 -24.44
C TRP A 492 -15.56 -4.37 -25.02
N GLY A 493 -16.37 -4.85 -25.97
CA GLY A 493 -16.12 -6.00 -26.83
C GLY A 493 -15.85 -5.56 -28.24
#